data_AF-A0A6P0IT81-F1
#
_entry.id   AF-A0A6P0IT81-F1
#
_cell.length_a   1.000
_cell.length_b   1.000
_cell.length_c   1.000
_cell.angle_alpha   90.00
_cell.angle_beta   90.00
_cell.angle_gamma   90.00
#
_symmetry.space_group_name_H-M   'P 1'
#
loop_
_entity.id
_entity.type
_entity.pdbx_description
1 polymer ?
#
loop_
_entity_poly.entity_id
_entity_poly.type
_entity_poly.pdbx_seq_one_letter_code
_entity_poly.pdbx_strand_id
1 'polypeptide(L)'
;MNPAFIDQWFPDELQDNYIYKLITPRRVGLTRCRAEYFVRLWAYLLLKQQELSGRLRKPLSQLTIPKGFVPCTNREAAELFYANKDRGSDRAAGMMIDILVDLGLIDKLFDGNTICIRIRPVAHLTSSNPLAEAIQFQVDGFNPRTDAVIVANFLARNYNWMSNTSNYIPFKITKLLRSWAHQYPSSMRVLRRCDTSAPVGFYMLYPTASESEEKFFLPPINSLYLSSSSTIDPLKMATPGNPDCTSVLVRSWMIDTPYITHQNVCRFLEDLQQTLVGMEADFPNLWDLYAMTIHPSYQELSMAIGFQKIGDQTNSSVSWLYTSVDQFLNLAMEKAISKLEFRCHGAESRLTG
;
A
#
# COMPACT_ATOMS: atom_id res chain seq x y z
N MET A 1 27.58 -28.17 1.24
CA MET A 1 26.71 -27.90 0.07
C MET A 1 27.42 -26.93 -0.87
N ASN A 2 27.54 -27.30 -2.14
CA ASN A 2 28.09 -26.44 -3.18
C ASN A 2 27.00 -25.47 -3.71
N PRO A 3 27.21 -24.15 -3.62
CA PRO A 3 26.28 -23.13 -4.14
C PRO A 3 25.87 -23.30 -5.60
N ALA A 4 26.73 -23.87 -6.45
CA ALA A 4 26.50 -24.02 -7.88
C ALA A 4 25.31 -24.94 -8.23
N PHE A 5 24.88 -25.79 -7.29
CA PHE A 5 23.75 -26.71 -7.51
C PHE A 5 22.43 -26.20 -6.93
N ILE A 6 22.35 -24.92 -6.54
CA ILE A 6 21.15 -24.37 -5.89
C ILE A 6 19.89 -24.58 -6.74
N ASP A 7 19.99 -24.45 -8.06
CA ASP A 7 18.86 -24.60 -8.98
C ASP A 7 18.38 -26.07 -9.09
N GLN A 8 19.22 -27.05 -8.75
CA GLN A 8 18.82 -28.46 -8.62
C GLN A 8 18.06 -28.73 -7.31
N TRP A 9 18.46 -28.06 -6.24
CA TRP A 9 17.85 -28.23 -4.92
C TRP A 9 16.66 -27.30 -4.69
N PHE A 10 16.52 -26.24 -5.48
CA PHE A 10 15.42 -25.30 -5.42
C PHE A 10 15.13 -24.75 -6.82
N PRO A 11 14.24 -25.40 -7.59
CA PRO A 11 13.97 -25.06 -8.99
C PRO A 11 13.54 -23.61 -9.24
N ASP A 12 13.87 -23.09 -10.42
CA ASP A 12 13.63 -21.70 -10.83
C ASP A 12 12.15 -21.28 -10.71
N GLU A 13 11.21 -22.16 -11.04
CA GLU A 13 9.78 -21.89 -10.91
C GLU A 13 9.37 -21.58 -9.46
N LEU A 14 9.98 -22.28 -8.49
CA LEU A 14 9.76 -21.99 -7.08
C LEU A 14 10.45 -20.69 -6.68
N GLN A 15 11.68 -20.44 -7.15
CA GLN A 15 12.39 -19.19 -6.91
C GLN A 15 11.57 -17.98 -7.37
N ASP A 16 11.05 -18.02 -8.60
CA ASP A 16 10.25 -16.93 -9.19
C ASP A 16 8.98 -16.63 -8.38
N ASN A 17 8.35 -17.63 -7.77
CA ASN A 17 7.21 -17.43 -6.88
C ASN A 17 7.57 -16.59 -5.64
N TYR A 18 8.69 -16.91 -4.98
CA TYR A 18 9.17 -16.14 -3.83
C TYR A 18 9.64 -14.74 -4.23
N ILE A 19 10.32 -14.62 -5.38
CA ILE A 19 10.76 -13.33 -5.92
C ILE A 19 9.55 -12.44 -6.19
N TYR A 20 8.51 -12.98 -6.84
CA TYR A 20 7.27 -12.25 -7.14
C TYR A 20 6.58 -11.75 -5.88
N LYS A 21 6.47 -12.61 -4.85
CA LYS A 21 5.89 -12.25 -3.55
C LYS A 21 6.72 -11.20 -2.80
N LEU A 22 8.04 -11.18 -2.97
CA LEU A 22 8.93 -10.19 -2.35
C LEU A 22 8.78 -8.80 -2.97
N ILE A 23 8.61 -8.73 -4.29
CA ILE A 23 8.52 -7.46 -5.03
C ILE A 23 7.08 -6.91 -5.10
N THR A 24 6.10 -7.66 -4.58
CA THR A 24 4.67 -7.33 -4.61
C THR A 24 4.11 -7.42 -3.19
N PRO A 25 3.98 -6.30 -2.44
CA PRO A 25 3.99 -4.90 -2.90
C PRO A 25 5.40 -4.34 -3.16
N ARG A 26 5.48 -3.34 -4.06
CA ARG A 26 6.76 -2.66 -4.37
C ARG A 26 7.36 -2.03 -3.12
N ARG A 27 8.55 -2.50 -2.74
CA ARG A 27 9.37 -1.90 -1.68
C ARG A 27 10.47 -1.03 -2.27
N VAL A 28 10.64 0.18 -1.72
CA VAL A 28 11.74 1.07 -2.11
C VAL A 28 13.07 0.36 -1.89
N GLY A 29 13.92 0.30 -2.91
CA GLY A 29 15.23 -0.34 -2.84
C GLY A 29 15.25 -1.87 -3.03
N LEU A 30 14.11 -2.56 -3.10
CA LEU A 30 14.07 -4.00 -3.40
C LEU A 30 13.76 -4.22 -4.88
N THR A 31 14.80 -4.42 -5.70
CA THR A 31 14.68 -4.76 -7.13
C THR A 31 14.51 -6.26 -7.32
N ARG A 32 14.02 -6.71 -8.49
CA ARG A 32 13.94 -8.14 -8.83
C ARG A 32 15.27 -8.87 -8.63
N CYS A 33 16.37 -8.26 -9.09
CA CYS A 33 17.71 -8.80 -8.94
C CYS A 33 18.13 -8.97 -7.46
N ARG A 34 17.81 -8.00 -6.59
CA ARG A 34 18.07 -8.09 -5.15
C ARG A 34 17.20 -9.15 -4.48
N ALA A 35 15.94 -9.27 -4.89
CA ALA A 35 15.03 -10.31 -4.41
C ALA A 35 15.52 -11.71 -4.81
N GLU A 36 15.99 -11.90 -6.04
CA GLU A 36 16.59 -13.14 -6.52
C GLU A 36 17.80 -13.54 -5.66
N TYR A 37 18.71 -12.60 -5.40
CA TYR A 37 19.87 -12.84 -4.54
C TYR A 37 19.49 -13.24 -3.12
N PHE A 38 18.49 -12.56 -2.54
CA PHE A 38 17.97 -12.92 -1.23
C PHE A 38 17.35 -14.32 -1.20
N VAL A 39 16.55 -14.69 -2.21
CA VAL A 39 15.89 -16.00 -2.29
C VAL A 39 16.92 -17.13 -2.44
N ARG A 40 17.90 -16.97 -3.33
CA ARG A 40 19.00 -17.94 -3.50
C ARG A 40 19.82 -18.09 -2.22
N LEU A 41 20.13 -16.97 -1.55
CA LEU A 41 20.81 -16.99 -0.25
C LEU A 41 20.01 -17.75 0.81
N TRP A 42 18.72 -17.45 0.94
CA TRP A 42 17.86 -18.11 1.92
C TRP A 42 17.77 -19.62 1.67
N ALA A 43 17.52 -20.04 0.44
CA ALA A 43 17.50 -21.45 0.05
C ALA A 43 18.81 -22.16 0.41
N TYR A 44 19.94 -21.54 0.09
CA TYR A 44 21.26 -22.07 0.40
C TYR A 44 21.51 -22.22 1.90
N LEU A 45 21.21 -21.20 2.70
CA LEU A 45 21.42 -21.27 4.16
C LEU A 45 20.53 -22.34 4.81
N LEU A 46 19.30 -22.51 4.32
CA LEU A 46 18.39 -23.55 4.79
C LEU A 46 18.95 -24.95 4.50
N LEU A 47 19.38 -25.17 3.26
CA LEU A 47 19.95 -26.44 2.85
C LEU A 47 21.26 -26.74 3.57
N LYS A 48 22.14 -25.76 3.75
CA LYS A 48 23.40 -25.89 4.51
C LYS A 48 23.12 -26.33 5.95
N GLN A 49 22.09 -25.79 6.59
CA GLN A 49 21.67 -26.23 7.93
C GLN A 49 21.07 -27.65 7.93
N GLN A 50 20.29 -28.02 6.91
CA GLN A 50 19.75 -29.38 6.77
C GLN A 50 20.84 -30.43 6.53
N GLU A 51 21.87 -30.09 5.76
CA GLU A 51 23.04 -30.93 5.52
C GLU A 51 23.81 -31.18 6.81
N LEU A 52 24.11 -30.12 7.58
CA LEU A 52 24.80 -30.21 8.87
C LEU A 52 24.02 -31.03 9.92
N SER A 53 22.70 -31.11 9.78
CA SER A 53 21.83 -31.91 10.65
C SER A 53 21.51 -33.31 10.11
N GLY A 54 22.08 -33.72 8.97
CA GLY A 54 21.86 -35.03 8.36
C GLY A 54 20.45 -35.24 7.79
N ARG A 55 19.72 -34.16 7.52
CA ARG A 55 18.30 -34.18 7.08
C ARG A 55 18.09 -33.97 5.59
N LEU A 56 19.16 -33.77 4.81
CA LEU A 56 19.08 -33.55 3.37
C LEU A 56 18.59 -34.83 2.67
N ARG A 57 17.34 -34.86 2.22
CA ARG A 57 16.75 -36.04 1.57
C ARG A 57 16.11 -35.76 0.23
N LYS A 58 15.65 -34.53 -0.02
CA LYS A 58 14.92 -34.13 -1.24
C LYS A 58 15.17 -32.64 -1.55
N PRO A 59 15.04 -32.20 -2.81
CA PRO A 59 14.94 -30.79 -3.17
C PRO A 59 13.87 -30.07 -2.34
N LEU A 60 14.10 -28.79 -2.06
CA LEU A 60 13.18 -27.93 -1.32
C LEU A 60 11.91 -27.72 -2.14
N SER A 61 10.77 -28.00 -1.52
CA SER A 61 9.46 -27.59 -2.03
C SER A 61 9.01 -26.23 -1.47
N GLN A 62 9.63 -25.77 -0.38
CA GLN A 62 9.32 -24.52 0.30
C GLN A 62 10.50 -23.98 1.11
N LEU A 63 10.51 -22.67 1.37
CA LEU A 63 11.50 -22.01 2.19
C LEU A 63 10.98 -21.82 3.61
N THR A 64 11.61 -22.51 4.56
CA THR A 64 11.48 -22.24 5.99
C THR A 64 12.65 -21.40 6.48
N ILE A 65 12.47 -20.62 7.55
CA ILE A 65 13.56 -19.81 8.11
C ILE A 65 14.60 -20.75 8.77
N PRO A 66 15.89 -20.67 8.41
CA PRO A 66 16.95 -21.38 9.12
C PRO A 66 17.03 -20.93 10.58
N LYS A 67 17.31 -21.85 11.50
CA LYS A 67 17.45 -21.51 12.92
C LYS A 67 18.75 -20.74 13.16
N GLY A 68 18.63 -19.55 13.73
CA GLY A 68 19.79 -18.76 14.17
C GLY A 68 20.67 -18.25 13.02
N PHE A 69 21.95 -18.06 13.31
CA PHE A 69 22.94 -17.63 12.33
C PHE A 69 23.57 -18.85 11.65
N VAL A 70 23.71 -18.79 10.32
CA VAL A 70 24.34 -19.82 9.50
C VAL A 70 25.59 -19.24 8.83
N PRO A 71 26.76 -19.90 8.92
CA PRO A 71 27.99 -19.39 8.31
C PRO A 71 27.89 -19.40 6.78
N CYS A 72 28.27 -18.28 6.17
CA CYS A 72 28.28 -18.06 4.72
C CYS A 72 29.43 -17.14 4.35
N THR A 73 30.41 -17.67 3.63
CA THR A 73 31.53 -16.88 3.14
C THR A 73 31.09 -15.97 2.00
N ASN A 74 31.82 -14.87 1.79
CA ASN A 74 31.58 -14.00 0.64
C ASN A 74 31.74 -14.71 -0.70
N ARG A 75 32.60 -15.75 -0.76
CA ARG A 75 32.77 -16.60 -1.94
C ARG A 75 31.53 -17.43 -2.21
N GLU A 76 30.99 -18.10 -1.19
CA GLU A 76 29.72 -18.85 -1.32
C GLU A 76 28.59 -17.91 -1.77
N ALA A 77 28.50 -16.71 -1.19
CA ALA A 77 27.53 -15.71 -1.60
C ALA A 77 27.74 -15.22 -3.05
N ALA A 78 29.00 -15.03 -3.47
CA ALA A 78 29.32 -14.63 -4.85
C ALA A 78 28.90 -15.70 -5.86
N GLU A 79 29.16 -16.97 -5.55
CA GLU A 79 28.68 -18.09 -6.37
C GLU A 79 27.15 -18.10 -6.44
N LEU A 80 26.43 -17.82 -5.35
CA LEU A 80 24.96 -17.73 -5.38
C LEU A 80 24.44 -16.55 -6.22
N PHE A 81 25.06 -15.37 -6.12
CA PHE A 81 24.56 -14.14 -6.76
C PHE A 81 24.99 -14.01 -8.22
N TYR A 82 26.10 -14.65 -8.59
CA TYR A 82 26.76 -14.39 -9.86
C TYR A 82 27.12 -15.65 -10.65
N ALA A 83 26.69 -16.86 -10.24
CA ALA A 83 26.98 -18.12 -10.95
C ALA A 83 26.77 -18.07 -12.48
N ASN A 84 25.74 -17.33 -12.93
CA ASN A 84 25.35 -17.26 -14.34
C ASN A 84 25.76 -15.93 -15.02
N LYS A 85 26.64 -15.13 -14.40
CA LYS A 85 27.04 -13.81 -14.90
C LYS A 85 28.55 -13.72 -14.96
N ASP A 86 29.09 -13.23 -16.08
CA ASP A 86 30.54 -12.93 -16.26
C ASP A 86 31.07 -11.84 -15.31
N ARG A 87 30.25 -11.34 -14.38
CA ARG A 87 30.55 -10.22 -13.49
C ARG A 87 30.05 -10.48 -12.08
N GLY A 88 30.98 -10.47 -11.13
CA GLY A 88 30.73 -10.57 -9.70
C GLY A 88 32.00 -11.00 -8.96
N SER A 89 32.30 -10.37 -7.83
CA SER A 89 33.43 -10.76 -6.98
C SER A 89 32.97 -10.97 -5.55
N ASP A 90 33.77 -11.66 -4.74
CA ASP A 90 33.52 -11.82 -3.30
C ASP A 90 33.26 -10.47 -2.61
N ARG A 91 33.96 -9.41 -3.04
CA ARG A 91 33.72 -8.04 -2.56
C ARG A 91 32.34 -7.52 -2.94
N ALA A 92 31.91 -7.74 -4.18
CA ALA A 92 30.57 -7.33 -4.63
C ALA A 92 29.46 -8.09 -3.90
N ALA A 93 29.67 -9.38 -3.62
CA ALA A 93 28.77 -10.18 -2.81
C ALA A 93 28.67 -9.66 -1.37
N GLY A 94 29.81 -9.29 -0.77
CA GLY A 94 29.83 -8.61 0.53
C GLY A 94 28.99 -7.33 0.56
N MET A 95 29.13 -6.47 -0.44
CA MET A 95 28.31 -5.26 -0.56
C MET A 95 26.81 -5.57 -0.76
N MET A 96 26.48 -6.63 -1.51
CA MET A 96 25.10 -7.06 -1.66
C MET A 96 24.52 -7.57 -0.35
N ILE A 97 25.29 -8.30 0.46
CA ILE A 97 24.89 -8.71 1.82
C ILE A 97 24.57 -7.47 2.66
N ASP A 98 25.42 -6.43 2.63
CA ASP A 98 25.16 -5.18 3.35
C ASP A 98 23.87 -4.50 2.89
N ILE A 99 23.61 -4.45 1.58
CA ILE A 99 22.34 -3.96 1.04
C ILE A 99 21.15 -4.78 1.56
N LEU A 100 21.26 -6.10 1.65
CA LEU A 100 20.19 -6.96 2.18
C LEU A 100 19.98 -6.75 3.69
N VAL A 101 21.02 -6.40 4.44
CA VAL A 101 20.90 -5.96 5.85
C VAL A 101 20.14 -4.64 5.94
N ASP A 102 20.51 -3.65 5.13
CA ASP A 102 19.86 -2.32 5.10
C ASP A 102 18.38 -2.41 4.69
N LEU A 103 18.05 -3.35 3.79
CA LEU A 103 16.67 -3.67 3.42
C LEU A 103 15.89 -4.44 4.51
N GLY A 104 16.55 -4.79 5.61
CA GLY A 104 15.96 -5.49 6.74
C GLY A 104 15.58 -6.94 6.45
N LEU A 105 16.22 -7.58 5.46
CA LEU A 105 15.93 -8.95 5.03
C LEU A 105 16.80 -9.98 5.77
N ILE A 106 17.99 -9.59 6.20
CA ILE A 106 18.93 -10.46 6.92
C ILE A 106 19.61 -9.72 8.08
N ASP A 107 20.12 -10.48 9.04
CA ASP A 107 21.13 -10.02 9.99
C ASP A 107 22.49 -10.62 9.64
N LYS A 108 23.54 -9.84 9.87
CA LYS A 108 24.93 -10.23 9.65
C LYS A 108 25.72 -10.13 10.96
N LEU A 109 26.49 -11.16 11.27
CA LEU A 109 27.46 -11.19 12.36
C LEU A 109 28.79 -11.74 11.85
N PHE A 110 29.91 -11.30 12.40
CA PHE A 110 31.23 -11.87 12.11
C PHE A 110 31.72 -12.63 13.34
N ASP A 111 32.04 -13.91 13.19
CA ASP A 111 32.42 -14.79 14.31
C ASP A 111 33.94 -14.87 14.55
N GLY A 112 34.72 -14.08 13.81
CA GLY A 112 36.18 -14.10 13.82
C GLY A 112 36.79 -14.83 12.61
N ASN A 113 36.05 -15.74 11.98
CA ASN A 113 36.52 -16.53 10.84
C ASN A 113 35.68 -16.29 9.58
N THR A 114 34.35 -16.22 9.72
CA THR A 114 33.43 -16.05 8.60
C THR A 114 32.25 -15.15 8.98
N ILE A 115 31.51 -14.75 7.95
CA ILE A 115 30.26 -14.06 8.13
C ILE A 115 29.18 -15.10 8.43
N CYS A 116 28.40 -14.85 9.46
CA CYS A 116 27.26 -15.63 9.86
C CYS A 116 26.00 -14.83 9.57
N ILE A 117 25.08 -15.42 8.80
CA ILE A 117 23.88 -14.74 8.29
C ILE A 117 22.64 -15.37 8.91
N ARG A 118 21.71 -14.55 9.36
CA ARG A 118 20.37 -14.98 9.81
C ARG A 118 19.32 -14.36 8.90
N ILE A 119 18.41 -15.17 8.38
CA ILE A 119 17.27 -14.69 7.60
C ILE A 119 16.24 -14.09 8.56
N ARG A 120 15.81 -12.84 8.32
CA ARG A 120 14.72 -12.23 9.08
C ARG A 120 13.37 -12.73 8.57
N PRO A 121 12.38 -12.96 9.45
CA PRO A 121 11.05 -13.34 9.03
C PRO A 121 10.45 -12.31 8.06
N VAL A 122 10.13 -12.77 6.85
CA VAL A 122 9.36 -11.98 5.89
C VAL A 122 7.90 -12.42 6.03
N ALA A 123 7.09 -11.55 6.65
CA ALA A 123 5.73 -11.87 7.12
C ALA A 123 4.79 -12.49 6.07
N HIS A 124 5.02 -12.25 4.77
CA HIS A 124 4.21 -12.76 3.66
C HIS A 124 4.79 -14.01 2.96
N LEU A 125 5.98 -14.48 3.35
CA LEU A 125 6.65 -15.66 2.75
C LEU A 125 6.79 -16.84 3.71
N THR A 126 6.69 -16.57 5.00
CA THR A 126 6.97 -17.54 6.07
C THR A 126 5.66 -17.94 6.73
N SER A 127 4.82 -18.65 5.98
CA SER A 127 3.59 -19.25 6.47
C SER A 127 3.90 -20.43 7.38
N SER A 128 4.34 -20.15 8.60
CA SER A 128 4.37 -21.11 9.72
C SER A 128 4.53 -20.43 11.09
N ASN A 129 4.05 -19.19 11.24
CA ASN A 129 3.60 -18.77 12.57
C ASN A 129 2.10 -19.07 12.67
N PRO A 130 1.65 -19.69 13.78
CA PRO A 130 0.22 -19.86 14.03
C PRO A 130 -0.45 -18.50 13.89
N LEU A 131 -1.57 -18.48 13.18
CA LEU A 131 -2.42 -17.34 12.87
C LEU A 131 -2.31 -16.29 13.97
N ALA A 132 -1.57 -15.21 13.71
CA ALA A 132 -1.82 -13.97 14.43
C ALA A 132 -3.33 -13.73 14.30
N GLU A 133 -4.02 -13.52 15.41
CA GLU A 133 -5.46 -13.24 15.41
C GLU A 133 -5.79 -12.30 14.26
N ALA A 134 -6.84 -12.62 13.49
CA ALA A 134 -7.23 -11.81 12.34
C ALA A 134 -7.36 -10.36 12.82
N ILE A 135 -6.47 -9.48 12.31
CA ILE A 135 -6.39 -8.09 12.75
C ILE A 135 -7.77 -7.49 12.55
N GLN A 136 -8.38 -7.04 13.64
CA GLN A 136 -9.66 -6.34 13.58
C GLN A 136 -9.43 -4.90 13.12
N PHE A 137 -10.40 -4.39 12.38
CA PHE A 137 -10.42 -3.00 11.93
C PHE A 137 -11.68 -2.30 12.42
N GLN A 138 -11.62 -0.99 12.53
CA GLN A 138 -12.79 -0.13 12.80
C GLN A 138 -12.63 1.21 12.06
N VAL A 139 -13.75 1.84 11.71
CA VAL A 139 -13.72 3.21 11.18
C VAL A 139 -13.95 4.18 12.34
N ASP A 140 -13.24 5.29 12.32
CA ASP A 140 -13.23 6.26 13.41
C ASP A 140 -12.93 7.68 12.89
N GLY A 141 -13.19 8.69 13.71
CA GLY A 141 -12.89 10.09 13.39
C GLY A 141 -11.39 10.32 13.30
N PHE A 142 -10.96 11.09 12.30
CA PHE A 142 -9.56 11.48 12.16
C PHE A 142 -9.11 12.39 13.32
N ASN A 143 -8.00 12.04 13.95
CA ASN A 143 -7.38 12.83 15.02
C ASN A 143 -6.15 13.58 14.48
N PRO A 144 -6.20 14.92 14.35
CA PRO A 144 -5.11 15.70 13.76
C PRO A 144 -3.79 15.67 14.57
N ARG A 145 -3.84 15.23 15.83
CA ARG A 145 -2.66 15.11 16.70
C ARG A 145 -1.90 13.81 16.44
N THR A 146 -2.60 12.70 16.26
CA THR A 146 -2.00 11.36 16.13
C THR A 146 -1.92 10.88 14.69
N ASP A 147 -2.89 11.23 13.86
CA ASP A 147 -3.08 10.59 12.54
C ASP A 147 -2.44 11.38 11.41
N ALA A 148 -2.38 12.71 11.52
CA ALA A 148 -2.01 13.60 10.42
C ALA A 148 -0.68 13.22 9.76
N VAL A 149 0.33 12.87 10.56
CA VAL A 149 1.66 12.50 10.03
C VAL A 149 1.62 11.13 9.35
N ILE A 150 0.94 10.14 9.94
CA ILE A 150 0.86 8.78 9.40
C ILE A 150 0.08 8.80 8.09
N VAL A 151 -1.07 9.47 8.09
CA VAL A 151 -1.92 9.67 6.91
C VAL A 151 -1.18 10.41 5.82
N ALA A 152 -0.49 11.51 6.14
CA ALA A 152 0.28 12.25 5.16
C ALA A 152 1.39 11.41 4.51
N ASN A 153 2.08 10.58 5.28
CA ASN A 153 3.14 9.72 4.74
C ASN A 153 2.59 8.69 3.75
N PHE A 154 1.49 8.02 4.07
CA PHE A 154 0.95 7.03 3.15
C PHE A 154 0.23 7.67 1.95
N LEU A 155 -0.39 8.84 2.10
CA LEU A 155 -0.92 9.62 0.98
C LEU A 155 0.22 10.01 0.03
N ALA A 156 1.31 10.56 0.55
CA ALA A 156 2.47 10.94 -0.25
C ALA A 156 3.00 9.76 -1.10
N ARG A 157 3.08 8.55 -0.54
CA ARG A 157 3.46 7.34 -1.31
C ARG A 157 2.57 7.09 -2.53
N ASN A 158 1.27 7.39 -2.43
CA ASN A 158 0.30 7.19 -3.51
C ASN A 158 0.25 8.36 -4.52
N TYR A 159 0.72 9.55 -4.13
CA TYR A 159 0.86 10.69 -5.04
C TYR A 159 2.26 10.82 -5.67
N ASN A 160 3.27 10.13 -5.12
CA ASN A 160 4.67 10.23 -5.54
C ASN A 160 4.95 9.88 -7.02
N TRP A 161 4.08 9.11 -7.69
CA TRP A 161 4.24 8.83 -9.12
C TRP A 161 4.03 10.08 -10.01
N MET A 162 3.43 11.15 -9.48
CA MET A 162 3.20 12.41 -10.20
C MET A 162 4.25 13.49 -9.93
N SER A 163 5.12 13.33 -8.94
CA SER A 163 6.09 14.37 -8.56
C SER A 163 7.49 13.80 -8.32
N ASN A 164 8.48 14.23 -9.12
CA ASN A 164 9.91 13.94 -8.91
C ASN A 164 10.54 14.73 -7.75
N THR A 165 9.75 15.37 -6.88
CA THR A 165 10.21 16.35 -5.89
C THR A 165 9.96 15.91 -4.44
N SER A 166 11.09 15.66 -3.74
CA SER A 166 11.44 16.06 -2.36
C SER A 166 10.59 15.60 -1.17
N ASN A 167 11.30 15.24 -0.08
CA ASN A 167 10.84 14.94 1.29
C ASN A 167 9.86 15.96 1.94
N TYR A 168 9.50 17.04 1.25
CA TYR A 168 8.62 18.12 1.71
C TYR A 168 7.11 17.80 1.59
N ILE A 169 6.70 16.90 0.70
CA ILE A 169 5.28 16.60 0.44
C ILE A 169 4.54 16.09 1.70
N PRO A 170 5.07 15.12 2.48
CA PRO A 170 4.39 14.66 3.70
C PRO A 170 4.18 15.79 4.72
N PHE A 171 5.14 16.72 4.84
CA PHE A 171 5.01 17.87 5.74
C PHE A 171 3.89 18.82 5.29
N LYS A 172 3.81 19.13 3.99
CA LYS A 172 2.72 19.92 3.41
C LYS A 172 1.37 19.27 3.69
N ILE A 173 1.21 17.99 3.33
CA ILE A 173 -0.05 17.26 3.54
C ILE A 173 -0.42 17.24 5.03
N THR A 174 0.54 17.03 5.94
CA THR A 174 0.30 17.08 7.39
C THR A 174 -0.33 18.41 7.83
N LYS A 175 0.20 19.54 7.35
CA LYS A 175 -0.36 20.87 7.67
C LYS A 175 -1.77 21.04 7.13
N LEU A 176 -2.04 20.57 5.91
CA LEU A 176 -3.35 20.64 5.28
C LEU A 176 -4.39 19.82 6.04
N LEU A 177 -4.08 18.56 6.34
CA LEU A 177 -4.97 17.69 7.11
C LEU A 177 -5.31 18.30 8.48
N ARG A 178 -4.34 18.94 9.15
CA ARG A 178 -4.60 19.64 10.42
C ARG A 178 -5.49 20.87 10.26
N SER A 179 -5.26 21.67 9.20
CA SER A 179 -6.08 22.85 8.90
C SER A 179 -7.52 22.45 8.59
N TRP A 180 -7.70 21.44 7.74
CA TRP A 180 -9.02 20.95 7.38
C TRP A 180 -9.76 20.31 8.56
N ALA A 181 -9.07 19.52 9.38
CA ALA A 181 -9.66 18.97 10.59
C ALA A 181 -10.07 20.05 11.61
N HIS A 182 -9.42 21.22 11.59
CA HIS A 182 -9.83 22.35 12.42
C HIS A 182 -11.08 23.05 11.86
N GLN A 183 -11.22 23.13 10.53
CA GLN A 183 -12.37 23.75 9.89
C GLN A 183 -13.62 22.87 9.98
N TYR A 184 -13.49 21.58 9.71
CA TYR A 184 -14.61 20.65 9.74
C TYR A 184 -14.15 19.22 10.09
N PRO A 185 -14.06 18.87 11.39
CA PRO A 185 -13.45 17.61 11.84
C PRO A 185 -14.26 16.36 11.47
N SER A 186 -15.59 16.47 11.40
CA SER A 186 -16.49 15.33 11.14
C SER A 186 -16.31 14.75 9.73
N SER A 187 -15.77 15.52 8.78
CA SER A 187 -15.63 15.07 7.40
C SER A 187 -14.40 14.23 7.12
N MET A 188 -13.53 14.05 8.11
CA MET A 188 -12.29 13.29 7.98
C MET A 188 -12.37 12.01 8.81
N ARG A 189 -12.18 10.86 8.14
CA ARG A 189 -12.40 9.54 8.74
C ARG A 189 -11.24 8.61 8.39
N VAL A 190 -10.95 7.68 9.28
CA VAL A 190 -9.85 6.74 9.12
C VAL A 190 -10.29 5.31 9.42
N LEU A 191 -9.78 4.37 8.63
CA LEU A 191 -9.84 2.95 8.97
C LEU A 191 -8.63 2.65 9.87
N ARG A 192 -8.89 2.20 11.10
CA ARG A 192 -7.85 1.88 12.09
C ARG A 192 -7.73 0.39 12.30
N ARG A 193 -6.51 -0.06 12.56
CA ARG A 193 -6.30 -1.36 13.20
C ARG A 193 -6.65 -1.28 14.68
N CYS A 194 -7.41 -2.23 15.20
CA CYS A 194 -7.81 -2.24 16.60
C CYS A 194 -6.64 -2.56 17.56
N ASP A 195 -5.63 -3.29 17.09
CA ASP A 195 -4.49 -3.74 17.90
C ASP A 195 -3.47 -2.64 18.24
N THR A 196 -3.31 -1.67 17.34
CA THR A 196 -2.26 -0.64 17.38
C THR A 196 -2.83 0.77 17.29
N SER A 197 -4.13 0.89 17.04
CA SER A 197 -4.83 2.14 16.71
C SER A 197 -4.27 2.87 15.47
N ALA A 198 -3.39 2.22 14.70
CA ALA A 198 -2.74 2.81 13.55
C ALA A 198 -3.74 3.01 12.40
N PRO A 199 -3.80 4.22 11.80
CA PRO A 199 -4.64 4.46 10.63
C PRO A 199 -4.03 3.77 9.40
N VAL A 200 -4.83 2.94 8.75
CA VAL A 200 -4.49 2.18 7.53
C VAL A 200 -5.37 2.53 6.34
N GLY A 201 -6.40 3.35 6.55
CA GLY A 201 -7.18 3.98 5.50
C GLY A 201 -7.60 5.38 5.90
N PHE A 202 -7.90 6.21 4.91
CA PHE A 202 -8.31 7.59 5.10
C PHE A 202 -9.27 8.01 3.99
N TYR A 203 -10.33 8.71 4.36
CA TYR A 203 -11.05 9.53 3.41
C TYR A 203 -11.39 10.90 4.00
N MET A 204 -11.70 11.82 3.09
CA MET A 204 -12.16 13.15 3.44
C MET A 204 -13.28 13.59 2.52
N LEU A 205 -14.39 13.99 3.12
CA LEU A 205 -15.45 14.76 2.47
C LEU A 205 -15.13 16.25 2.61
N TYR A 206 -15.19 16.99 1.51
CA TYR A 206 -14.81 18.39 1.46
C TYR A 206 -16.03 19.19 0.99
N PRO A 207 -16.86 19.71 1.92
CA PRO A 207 -17.98 20.57 1.53
C PRO A 207 -17.38 21.78 0.82
N THR A 208 -17.78 22.00 -0.43
CA THR A 208 -17.12 22.95 -1.32
C THR A 208 -17.89 24.25 -1.32
N ALA A 209 -17.18 25.37 -1.15
CA ALA A 209 -17.79 26.68 -1.25
C ALA A 209 -18.28 26.93 -2.69
N SER A 210 -19.41 27.60 -2.86
CA SER A 210 -20.05 27.88 -4.16
C SER A 210 -19.09 28.55 -5.16
N GLU A 211 -18.22 29.45 -4.70
CA GLU A 211 -17.17 30.07 -5.54
C GLU A 211 -16.12 29.10 -6.10
N SER A 212 -16.04 27.87 -5.58
CA SER A 212 -15.12 26.82 -6.05
C SER A 212 -15.78 25.79 -6.96
N GLU A 213 -17.11 25.83 -7.12
CA GLU A 213 -17.86 24.83 -7.92
C GLU A 213 -17.50 24.89 -9.41
N GLU A 214 -17.19 26.07 -9.95
CA GLU A 214 -16.73 26.23 -11.34
C GLU A 214 -15.51 25.35 -11.66
N LYS A 215 -14.70 24.99 -10.65
CA LYS A 215 -13.49 24.19 -10.84
C LYS A 215 -13.79 22.74 -11.24
N PHE A 216 -14.99 22.22 -10.96
CA PHE A 216 -15.42 20.88 -11.40
C PHE A 216 -15.65 20.79 -12.91
N PHE A 217 -15.80 21.94 -13.58
CA PHE A 217 -15.97 22.05 -15.03
C PHE A 217 -14.65 22.40 -15.75
N LEU A 218 -13.58 22.62 -14.99
CA LEU A 218 -12.23 22.86 -15.49
C LEU A 218 -11.38 21.59 -15.43
N PRO A 219 -10.23 21.53 -16.14
CA PRO A 219 -9.35 20.36 -16.09
C PRO A 219 -8.96 19.99 -14.64
N PRO A 220 -9.15 18.72 -14.22
CA PRO A 220 -9.00 18.30 -12.81
C PRO A 220 -7.57 18.45 -12.28
N ILE A 221 -6.58 18.42 -13.17
CA ILE A 221 -5.16 18.63 -12.81
C ILE A 221 -4.93 19.98 -12.12
N ASN A 222 -5.76 21.00 -12.43
CA ASN A 222 -5.67 22.31 -11.81
C ASN A 222 -6.13 22.30 -10.34
N SER A 223 -6.91 21.30 -9.94
CA SER A 223 -7.44 21.12 -8.58
C SER A 223 -6.67 20.08 -7.76
N LEU A 224 -5.62 19.48 -8.34
CA LEU A 224 -4.79 18.44 -7.72
C LEU A 224 -3.76 19.06 -6.75
N TYR A 225 -4.22 19.40 -5.55
CA TYR A 225 -3.41 20.19 -4.61
C TYR A 225 -2.50 19.37 -3.69
N LEU A 226 -2.91 18.14 -3.33
CA LEU A 226 -2.15 17.28 -2.41
C LEU A 226 -0.77 16.87 -2.97
N SER A 227 -0.63 16.82 -4.30
CA SER A 227 0.62 16.45 -4.98
C SER A 227 1.33 17.63 -5.66
N SER A 228 0.78 18.85 -5.58
CA SER A 228 1.38 20.02 -6.22
C SER A 228 2.36 20.76 -5.30
N SER A 229 3.26 21.53 -5.88
CA SER A 229 4.13 22.47 -5.15
C SER A 229 3.42 23.77 -4.75
N SER A 230 2.18 23.99 -5.21
CA SER A 230 1.40 25.19 -4.89
C SER A 230 1.21 25.35 -3.38
N THR A 231 1.30 26.57 -2.89
CA THR A 231 1.01 26.92 -1.50
C THR A 231 -0.47 27.24 -1.26
N ILE A 232 -1.23 27.54 -2.32
CA ILE A 232 -2.64 27.93 -2.23
C ILE A 232 -3.52 26.79 -2.77
N ASP A 233 -4.49 26.36 -1.97
CA ASP A 233 -5.51 25.41 -2.42
C ASP A 233 -6.48 26.13 -3.38
N PRO A 234 -6.66 25.64 -4.62
CA PRO A 234 -7.62 26.20 -5.56
C PRO A 234 -9.09 26.02 -5.16
N LEU A 235 -9.39 25.14 -4.19
CA LEU A 235 -10.75 24.92 -3.68
C LEU A 235 -10.86 25.40 -2.23
N LYS A 236 -11.95 26.09 -1.91
CA LYS A 236 -12.28 26.50 -0.55
C LYS A 236 -13.35 25.63 0.07
N MET A 237 -13.18 25.31 1.35
CA MET A 237 -14.16 24.58 2.13
C MET A 237 -15.29 25.53 2.53
N ALA A 238 -16.53 25.07 2.41
CA ALA A 238 -17.68 25.78 2.95
C ALA A 238 -17.72 25.67 4.48
N THR A 239 -18.23 26.72 5.13
CA THR A 239 -18.45 26.71 6.58
C THR A 239 -19.81 26.08 6.91
N PRO A 240 -19.92 25.28 7.98
CA PRO A 240 -21.21 24.75 8.44
C PRO A 240 -22.28 25.85 8.57
N GLY A 241 -23.51 25.53 8.19
CA GLY A 241 -24.63 26.46 8.12
C GLY A 241 -24.69 27.31 6.86
N ASN A 242 -23.76 27.13 5.90
CA ASN A 242 -23.84 27.80 4.61
C ASN A 242 -24.94 27.16 3.73
N PRO A 243 -26.03 27.88 3.41
CA PRO A 243 -27.12 27.35 2.60
C PRO A 243 -26.74 27.19 1.12
N ASP A 244 -25.70 27.87 0.65
CA ASP A 244 -25.26 27.85 -0.74
C ASP A 244 -24.27 26.71 -1.02
N CYS A 245 -23.95 25.88 -0.02
CA CYS A 245 -23.12 24.70 -0.22
C CYS A 245 -23.96 23.59 -0.85
N THR A 246 -23.76 23.35 -2.15
CA THR A 246 -24.48 22.30 -2.89
C THR A 246 -23.62 21.08 -3.18
N SER A 247 -22.29 21.23 -3.11
CA SER A 247 -21.32 20.27 -3.59
C SER A 247 -20.40 19.75 -2.49
N VAL A 248 -20.18 18.43 -2.44
CA VAL A 248 -19.13 17.79 -1.66
C VAL A 248 -18.10 17.17 -2.59
N LEU A 249 -16.82 17.39 -2.32
CA LEU A 249 -15.72 16.70 -2.98
C LEU A 249 -15.17 15.60 -2.07
N VAL A 250 -15.13 14.35 -2.55
CA VAL A 250 -14.29 13.30 -1.99
C VAL A 250 -12.83 13.64 -2.30
N ARG A 251 -12.20 14.42 -1.40
CA ARG A 251 -10.87 15.02 -1.62
C ARG A 251 -9.77 13.97 -1.60
N SER A 252 -9.98 12.92 -0.82
CA SER A 252 -9.13 11.74 -0.77
C SER A 252 -9.97 10.56 -0.31
N TRP A 253 -9.70 9.38 -0.87
CA TRP A 253 -10.23 8.12 -0.38
C TRP A 253 -9.19 7.04 -0.67
N MET A 254 -8.77 6.31 0.35
CA MET A 254 -7.77 5.27 0.20
C MET A 254 -7.70 4.31 1.38
N ILE A 255 -7.38 3.06 1.09
CA ILE A 255 -6.95 2.06 2.07
C ILE A 255 -5.56 1.57 1.62
N ASP A 256 -4.60 1.47 2.55
CA ASP A 256 -3.26 0.98 2.23
C ASP A 256 -3.35 -0.48 1.75
N THR A 257 -2.59 -0.82 0.70
CA THR A 257 -2.78 -2.03 -0.12
C THR A 257 -2.91 -3.35 0.68
N PRO A 258 -2.13 -3.59 1.75
CA PRO A 258 -2.25 -4.81 2.54
C PRO A 258 -3.60 -4.99 3.26
N TYR A 259 -4.38 -3.91 3.39
CA TYR A 259 -5.62 -3.87 4.15
C TYR A 259 -6.86 -3.70 3.25
N ILE A 260 -6.67 -3.66 1.92
CA ILE A 260 -7.77 -3.64 0.95
C ILE A 260 -8.39 -5.04 0.92
N THR A 261 -9.53 -5.17 1.58
CA THR A 261 -10.38 -6.36 1.56
C THR A 261 -11.81 -5.93 1.25
N HIS A 262 -12.63 -6.84 0.73
CA HIS A 262 -14.04 -6.55 0.45
C HIS A 262 -14.76 -6.00 1.70
N GLN A 263 -14.51 -6.61 2.86
CA GLN A 263 -15.10 -6.18 4.13
C GLN A 263 -14.66 -4.76 4.53
N ASN A 264 -13.37 -4.44 4.42
CA ASN A 264 -12.86 -3.13 4.78
C ASN A 264 -13.33 -2.05 3.82
N VAL A 265 -13.39 -2.34 2.52
CA VAL A 265 -13.91 -1.41 1.51
C VAL A 265 -15.40 -1.15 1.76
N CYS A 266 -16.21 -2.20 1.96
CA CYS A 266 -17.64 -2.07 2.24
C CYS A 266 -17.88 -1.19 3.46
N ARG A 267 -17.26 -1.53 4.60
CA ARG A 267 -17.38 -0.77 5.84
C ARG A 267 -16.97 0.68 5.67
N PHE A 268 -15.90 0.95 4.92
CA PHE A 268 -15.39 2.31 4.77
C PHE A 268 -16.26 3.16 3.85
N LEU A 269 -16.95 2.56 2.87
CA LEU A 269 -17.96 3.22 2.05
C LEU A 269 -19.26 3.45 2.82
N GLU A 270 -19.68 2.51 3.66
CA GLU A 270 -20.84 2.66 4.54
C GLU A 270 -20.62 3.80 5.55
N ASP A 271 -19.44 3.89 6.18
CA ASP A 271 -19.12 5.04 7.05
C ASP A 271 -19.15 6.35 6.26
N LEU A 272 -18.75 6.35 4.98
CA LEU A 272 -18.83 7.53 4.12
C LEU A 272 -20.30 7.95 3.89
N GLN A 273 -21.21 7.00 3.64
CA GLN A 273 -22.65 7.31 3.59
C GLN A 273 -23.14 7.90 4.91
N GLN A 274 -22.80 7.29 6.06
CA GLN A 274 -23.21 7.80 7.37
C GLN A 274 -22.63 9.19 7.65
N THR A 275 -21.39 9.44 7.25
CA THR A 275 -20.76 10.75 7.38
C THR A 275 -21.50 11.78 6.53
N LEU A 276 -21.86 11.44 5.30
CA LEU A 276 -22.58 12.32 4.38
C LEU A 276 -23.99 12.66 4.90
N VAL A 277 -24.73 11.68 5.44
CA VAL A 277 -26.01 11.91 6.15
C VAL A 277 -25.82 12.88 7.33
N GLY A 278 -24.74 12.72 8.10
CA GLY A 278 -24.40 13.66 9.17
C GLY A 278 -24.13 15.08 8.66
N MET A 279 -23.51 15.21 7.48
CA MET A 279 -23.21 16.50 6.86
C MET A 279 -24.47 17.24 6.38
N GLU A 280 -25.56 16.55 6.04
CA GLU A 280 -26.82 17.19 5.62
C GLU A 280 -27.41 18.08 6.72
N ALA A 281 -27.15 17.79 7.99
CA ALA A 281 -27.56 18.65 9.10
C ALA A 281 -26.79 19.99 9.13
N ASP A 282 -25.52 19.96 8.73
CA ASP A 282 -24.66 21.15 8.66
C ASP A 282 -24.81 21.91 7.34
N PHE A 283 -25.20 21.20 6.26
CA PHE A 283 -25.33 21.71 4.90
C PHE A 283 -26.61 21.13 4.26
N PRO A 284 -27.77 21.79 4.41
CA PRO A 284 -29.07 21.22 4.07
C PRO A 284 -29.31 21.05 2.56
N ASN A 285 -28.51 21.68 1.71
CA ASN A 285 -28.68 21.69 0.25
C ASN A 285 -27.61 20.87 -0.48
N LEU A 286 -26.97 19.89 0.17
CA LEU A 286 -26.00 19.03 -0.49
C LEU A 286 -26.68 18.13 -1.53
N TRP A 287 -26.32 18.31 -2.79
CA TRP A 287 -26.90 17.57 -3.92
C TRP A 287 -25.85 16.80 -4.70
N ASP A 288 -24.66 17.38 -4.84
CA ASP A 288 -23.65 16.91 -5.77
C ASP A 288 -22.45 16.32 -5.04
N LEU A 289 -22.05 15.11 -5.44
CA LEU A 289 -20.88 14.42 -4.93
C LEU A 289 -19.85 14.26 -6.04
N TYR A 290 -18.75 14.99 -5.91
CA TYR A 290 -17.61 14.93 -6.82
C TYR A 290 -16.49 14.07 -6.26
N ALA A 291 -15.73 13.44 -7.14
CA ALA A 291 -14.47 12.79 -6.79
C ALA A 291 -13.44 12.97 -7.92
N MET A 292 -12.17 12.72 -7.63
CA MET A 292 -11.11 12.76 -8.64
C MET A 292 -10.41 11.41 -8.69
N THR A 293 -10.41 10.76 -9.86
CA THR A 293 -9.58 9.57 -10.07
C THR A 293 -8.19 9.99 -10.46
N ILE A 294 -7.19 9.63 -9.66
CA ILE A 294 -5.77 9.83 -10.00
C ILE A 294 -5.13 8.54 -10.53
N HIS A 295 -5.68 7.37 -10.23
CA HIS A 295 -5.11 6.09 -10.62
C HIS A 295 -6.18 5.17 -11.21
N PRO A 296 -5.90 4.48 -12.35
CA PRO A 296 -6.86 3.59 -13.01
C PRO A 296 -7.40 2.46 -12.11
N SER A 297 -6.65 2.05 -11.08
CA SER A 297 -7.08 0.98 -10.16
C SER A 297 -8.37 1.27 -9.39
N TYR A 298 -8.79 2.53 -9.31
CA TYR A 298 -10.05 2.91 -8.64
C TYR A 298 -11.22 3.06 -9.60
N GLN A 299 -10.99 2.88 -10.91
CA GLN A 299 -12.02 3.09 -11.92
C GLN A 299 -13.19 2.11 -11.73
N GLU A 300 -12.91 0.81 -11.60
CA GLU A 300 -13.95 -0.21 -11.39
C GLU A 300 -14.76 0.04 -10.11
N LEU A 301 -14.08 0.40 -9.01
CA LEU A 301 -14.74 0.75 -7.77
C LEU A 301 -15.66 1.96 -7.93
N SER A 302 -15.16 3.05 -8.52
CA SER A 302 -15.95 4.27 -8.71
C SER A 302 -17.19 4.05 -9.57
N MET A 303 -17.07 3.27 -10.65
CA MET A 303 -18.21 2.93 -11.50
C MET A 303 -19.22 2.04 -10.77
N ALA A 304 -18.76 1.08 -9.98
CA ALA A 304 -19.64 0.19 -9.21
C ALA A 304 -20.48 0.93 -8.17
N ILE A 305 -19.93 2.00 -7.58
CA ILE A 305 -20.64 2.86 -6.62
C ILE A 305 -21.32 4.07 -7.28
N GLY A 306 -21.58 4.01 -8.58
CA GLY A 306 -22.45 4.94 -9.29
C GLY A 306 -21.82 6.26 -9.73
N PHE A 307 -20.49 6.43 -9.61
CA PHE A 307 -19.82 7.59 -10.19
C PHE A 307 -19.71 7.46 -11.72
N GLN A 308 -19.91 8.59 -12.39
CA GLN A 308 -19.71 8.75 -13.82
C GLN A 308 -18.57 9.72 -14.06
N LYS A 309 -17.74 9.43 -15.06
CA LYS A 309 -16.71 10.35 -15.50
C LYS A 309 -17.34 11.55 -16.21
N ILE A 310 -16.96 12.76 -15.81
CA ILE A 310 -17.43 14.01 -16.41
C ILE A 310 -16.26 14.79 -17.01
N GLY A 311 -16.55 15.56 -18.06
CA GLY A 311 -15.59 16.38 -18.80
C GLY A 311 -14.78 15.61 -19.85
N ASP A 312 -14.50 16.27 -20.96
CA ASP A 312 -13.65 15.75 -22.03
C ASP A 312 -12.18 16.05 -21.71
N GLN A 313 -11.41 14.99 -21.49
CA GLN A 313 -9.95 15.06 -21.40
C GLN A 313 -9.37 13.88 -22.19
N THR A 314 -9.13 14.11 -23.48
CA THR A 314 -8.32 13.25 -24.32
C THR A 314 -6.87 13.31 -23.79
N ASN A 315 -6.39 12.22 -23.17
CA ASN A 315 -5.00 11.97 -22.74
C ASN A 315 -4.58 12.28 -21.28
N SER A 316 -5.52 12.57 -20.36
CA SER A 316 -5.22 12.74 -18.93
C SER A 316 -5.46 11.46 -18.12
N SER A 317 -4.50 11.05 -17.28
CA SER A 317 -4.69 9.99 -16.27
C SER A 317 -5.57 10.42 -15.09
N VAL A 318 -5.90 11.72 -15.03
CA VAL A 318 -6.75 12.33 -14.00
C VAL A 318 -8.11 12.72 -14.59
N SER A 319 -9.21 12.34 -13.94
CA SER A 319 -10.55 12.72 -14.35
C SER A 319 -11.45 13.09 -13.17
N TRP A 320 -12.37 14.02 -13.42
CA TRP A 320 -13.49 14.28 -12.54
C TRP A 320 -14.51 13.16 -12.64
N LEU A 321 -15.05 12.81 -11.48
CA LEU A 321 -16.16 11.90 -11.31
C LEU A 321 -17.31 12.63 -10.63
N TYR A 322 -18.52 12.22 -10.97
CA TYR A 322 -19.75 12.78 -10.45
C TYR A 322 -20.77 11.69 -10.12
N THR A 323 -21.47 11.87 -9.02
CA THR A 323 -22.75 11.24 -8.72
C THR A 323 -23.57 12.23 -7.87
N SER A 324 -24.88 12.03 -7.76
CA SER A 324 -25.67 12.80 -6.79
C SER A 324 -25.56 12.18 -5.40
N VAL A 325 -25.65 13.03 -4.37
CA VAL A 325 -25.70 12.62 -2.95
C VAL A 325 -26.82 11.60 -2.75
N ASP A 326 -28.02 11.88 -3.25
CA ASP A 326 -29.18 10.99 -3.15
C ASP A 326 -28.91 9.61 -3.76
N GLN A 327 -28.35 9.56 -4.97
CA GLN A 327 -28.03 8.28 -5.61
C GLN A 327 -27.01 7.50 -4.80
N PHE A 328 -25.96 8.16 -4.32
CA PHE A 328 -24.93 7.53 -3.53
C PHE A 328 -25.44 7.00 -2.18
N LEU A 329 -26.28 7.77 -1.49
CA LEU A 329 -26.89 7.37 -0.21
C LEU A 329 -27.87 6.20 -0.36
N ASN A 330 -28.54 6.07 -1.50
CA ASN A 330 -29.50 4.99 -1.76
C ASN A 330 -28.84 3.67 -2.21
N LEU A 331 -27.52 3.63 -2.42
CA LEU A 331 -26.81 2.42 -2.81
C LEU A 331 -26.70 1.42 -1.66
N ALA A 332 -27.10 0.18 -1.92
CA ALA A 332 -26.75 -0.96 -1.07
C ALA A 332 -25.27 -1.33 -1.31
N MET A 333 -24.36 -0.80 -0.48
CA MET A 333 -22.91 -0.87 -0.70
C MET A 333 -22.39 -2.28 -0.91
N GLU A 334 -22.77 -3.23 -0.04
CA GLU A 334 -22.38 -4.63 -0.17
C GLU A 334 -22.75 -5.23 -1.54
N LYS A 335 -23.95 -4.93 -2.03
CA LYS A 335 -24.40 -5.38 -3.36
C LYS A 335 -23.66 -4.67 -4.48
N ALA A 336 -23.45 -3.36 -4.36
CA ALA A 336 -22.79 -2.54 -5.35
C ALA A 336 -21.35 -3.03 -5.63
N ILE A 337 -20.60 -3.40 -4.58
CA ILE A 337 -19.21 -3.84 -4.71
C ILE A 337 -19.03 -5.36 -4.78
N SER A 338 -20.11 -6.16 -4.69
CA SER A 338 -20.07 -7.63 -4.61
C SER A 338 -19.30 -8.34 -5.73
N LYS A 339 -19.26 -7.73 -6.92
CA LYS A 339 -18.57 -8.28 -8.10
C LYS A 339 -17.12 -7.84 -8.22
N LEU A 340 -16.65 -6.97 -7.33
CA LEU A 340 -15.30 -6.43 -7.36
C LEU A 340 -14.35 -7.38 -6.63
N GLU A 341 -13.27 -7.74 -7.31
CA GLU A 341 -12.22 -8.56 -6.73
C GLU A 341 -11.17 -7.70 -6.02
N PHE A 342 -11.34 -7.53 -4.71
CA PHE A 342 -10.33 -6.94 -3.85
C PHE A 342 -9.31 -8.01 -3.46
N ARG A 343 -8.42 -8.37 -4.40
CA ARG A 343 -7.41 -9.40 -4.15
C ARG A 343 -6.38 -8.92 -3.14
N CYS A 344 -6.49 -9.40 -1.91
CA CYS A 344 -5.32 -9.71 -1.09
C CYS A 344 -4.79 -11.05 -1.62
N HIS A 345 -3.60 -11.12 -2.23
CA HIS A 345 -3.01 -12.43 -2.56
C HIS A 345 -2.61 -13.15 -1.27
N GLY A 346 -3.59 -13.83 -0.68
CA GLY A 346 -3.46 -14.69 0.50
C GLY A 346 -4.70 -15.57 0.63
N ALA A 347 -4.57 -16.83 0.18
CA ALA A 347 -5.51 -17.96 0.29
C ALA A 347 -6.86 -17.77 -0.46
N GLU A 348 -7.38 -18.66 -1.29
CA GLU A 348 -7.20 -20.10 -1.48
C GLU A 348 -7.30 -20.45 -2.99
N SER A 349 -6.49 -21.42 -3.43
CA SER A 349 -6.91 -22.33 -4.50
C SER A 349 -7.88 -23.36 -3.90
N ARG A 350 -9.13 -23.36 -4.33
CA ARG A 350 -9.91 -24.60 -4.36
C ARG A 350 -10.26 -24.91 -5.80
N LEU A 351 -9.44 -25.81 -6.35
CA LEU A 351 -9.86 -26.74 -7.37
C LEU A 351 -11.05 -27.53 -6.80
N THR A 352 -12.23 -27.36 -7.39
CA THR A 352 -13.24 -28.42 -7.44
C THR A 352 -14.03 -28.31 -8.74
N GLY A 353 -13.85 -29.29 -9.62
CA GLY A 353 -14.66 -29.54 -10.81
C GLY A 353 -13.81 -30.11 -11.93
#